data_AF-A0A7S9WDN9-F1
#
_entry.id   AF-A0A7S9WDN9-F1
#
_cell.length_a   1.000
_cell.length_b   1.000
_cell.length_c   1.000
_cell.angle_alpha   90.00
_cell.angle_beta   90.00
_cell.angle_gamma   90.00
#
_symmetry.space_group_name_H-M   'P 1'
#
loop_
_entity.id
_entity.type
_entity.pdbx_description
1 polymer ?
#
loop_
_entity_poly.entity_id
_entity_poly.type
_entity_poly.pdbx_seq_one_letter_code
_entity_poly.pdbx_strand_id
1 'polypeptide(L)' 'MSLNGHLQQLKKKHETLSKRVEEAQRSPSMDGSEIRDLKKQKLKIKEEIARLNG' A
#
# COMPACT_ATOMS: atom_id res chain seq x y z
N MET A 1 10.58 -11.26 -19.34
CA MET A 1 10.39 -10.24 -18.29
C MET A 1 9.04 -10.51 -17.64
N SER A 2 9.07 -11.20 -16.50
CA SER A 2 7.95 -12.03 -16.06
C SER A 2 6.99 -11.27 -15.14
N LEU A 3 5.68 -11.61 -15.17
CA LEU A 3 4.65 -11.16 -14.23
C LEU A 3 5.15 -11.13 -12.77
N ASN A 4 6.04 -12.06 -12.43
CA ASN A 4 6.68 -12.18 -11.12
C ASN A 4 7.39 -10.90 -10.64
N GLY A 5 8.04 -10.14 -11.54
CA GLY A 5 8.76 -8.91 -11.19
C GLY A 5 7.81 -7.74 -10.86
N HIS A 6 6.65 -7.70 -11.50
CA HIS A 6 5.63 -6.70 -11.22
C HIS A 6 4.92 -7.00 -9.89
N LEU A 7 4.57 -8.27 -9.66
CA LEU A 7 3.94 -8.73 -8.41
C LEU A 7 4.86 -8.52 -7.19
N GLN A 8 6.17 -8.78 -7.34
CA GLN A 8 7.18 -8.46 -6.32
C GLN A 8 7.24 -6.96 -5.99
N GLN A 9 7.22 -6.09 -7.00
CA GLN A 9 7.20 -4.63 -6.79
C GLN A 9 5.93 -4.16 -6.09
N LEU A 10 4.77 -4.70 -6.46
CA LEU A 10 3.51 -4.37 -5.82
C LEU A 10 3.47 -4.80 -4.36
N LYS A 11 3.94 -6.01 -4.05
CA LYS A 11 4.09 -6.46 -2.65
C LYS A 11 4.99 -5.53 -1.85
N LYS A 12 6.13 -5.13 -2.42
CA LYS A 12 7.08 -4.20 -1.77
C LYS A 12 6.44 -2.83 -1.51
N LYS A 13 5.72 -2.28 -2.50
CA LYS A 13 4.96 -1.01 -2.34
C LYS A 13 3.86 -1.13 -1.29
N HIS A 14 3.10 -2.23 -1.28
CA HIS A 14 2.06 -2.48 -0.29
C HIS A 14 2.65 -2.50 1.14
N GLU A 15 3.79 -3.14 1.34
CA GLU A 15 4.47 -3.18 2.63
C GLU A 15 4.92 -1.78 3.08
N THR A 16 5.52 -1.00 2.17
CA THR A 16 5.90 0.40 2.45
C THR A 16 4.69 1.27 2.81
N LEU A 17 3.59 1.15 2.07
CA LEU A 17 2.35 1.88 2.38
C LEU A 17 1.78 1.46 3.73
N SER A 18 1.86 0.17 4.08
CA SER A 18 1.41 -0.30 5.39
C SER A 18 2.21 0.32 6.53
N LYS A 19 3.55 0.37 6.41
CA LYS A 19 4.43 1.02 7.39
C LYS A 19 4.10 2.51 7.54
N ARG A 20 3.96 3.22 6.41
CA ARG A 20 3.58 4.64 6.42
C ARG A 20 2.22 4.89 7.06
N VAL A 21 1.22 4.04 6.83
CA VAL A 21 -0.10 4.16 7.49
C VAL A 21 0.05 3.98 9.00
N GLU A 22 0.84 3.01 9.46
CA GLU A 22 1.05 2.78 10.89
C GLU A 22 1.82 3.94 11.55
N GLU A 23 2.87 4.45 10.91
CA GLU A 23 3.61 5.63 11.37
C GLU A 23 2.68 6.86 11.43
N ALA A 24 1.86 7.04 10.38
CA ALA A 24 0.88 8.13 10.31
C ALA A 24 -0.17 8.04 11.41
N GLN A 25 -0.67 6.83 11.70
CA GLN A 25 -1.65 6.62 12.77
C GLN A 25 -1.07 6.77 14.18
N ARG A 26 0.24 6.55 14.35
CA ARG A 26 0.92 6.76 15.64
C ARG A 26 1.27 8.22 15.91
N SER A 27 1.35 9.04 14.87
CA SER A 27 1.69 10.46 15.01
C SER A 27 0.42 11.29 15.23
N PRO A 28 0.24 11.90 16.41
CA PRO A 28 -0.96 12.68 16.73
C PRO A 28 -1.09 13.98 15.92
N SER A 29 0.00 14.41 15.28
CA SER A 29 0.05 15.62 14.44
C SER A 29 -0.23 15.35 12.96
N MET A 30 -0.49 14.09 12.59
CA MET A 30 -0.65 13.71 11.19
C MET A 30 -2.10 13.92 10.73
N ASP A 31 -2.26 14.52 9.56
CA ASP A 31 -3.58 14.84 9.04
C ASP A 31 -4.39 13.57 8.74
N GLY A 32 -5.63 13.53 9.23
CA GLY A 32 -6.54 12.40 9.01
C GLY A 32 -6.86 12.15 7.52
N SER A 33 -6.71 13.18 6.67
CA SER A 33 -6.81 13.09 5.21
C SER A 33 -5.66 12.26 4.62
N GLU A 34 -4.42 12.48 5.06
CA GLU A 34 -3.25 11.71 4.60
C GLU A 34 -3.38 10.22 4.95
N ILE A 35 -3.82 9.91 6.18
CA ILE A 35 -4.07 8.52 6.60
C ILE A 35 -5.14 7.87 5.71
N ARG A 36 -6.20 8.61 5.35
CA ARG A 36 -7.26 8.10 4.45
C ARG A 36 -6.72 7.83 3.05
N ASP A 37 -5.90 8.71 2.50
CA ASP A 37 -5.35 8.52 1.16
C ASP A 37 -4.30 7.41 1.10
N LEU A 38 -3.46 7.27 2.14
CA LEU A 38 -2.54 6.13 2.27
C LEU A 38 -3.30 4.79 2.35
N LYS A 39 -4.40 4.73 3.10
CA LYS A 39 -5.27 3.55 3.16
C LYS A 39 -5.91 3.22 1.82
N LYS A 40 -6.38 4.24 1.06
CA LYS A 40 -6.90 4.04 -0.30
C LYS A 40 -5.83 3.51 -1.25
N GLN A 41 -4.62 4.06 -1.21
CA GLN A 41 -3.51 3.57 -2.03
C GLN A 41 -3.17 2.11 -1.67
N LYS A 42 -3.14 1.78 -0.38
CA LYS A 42 -2.92 0.40 0.09
C LYS A 42 -4.00 -0.55 -0.45
N LEU A 43 -5.27 -0.14 -0.44
CA LEU A 43 -6.38 -0.92 -0.98
C LEU A 43 -6.22 -1.16 -2.50
N LYS A 44 -5.92 -0.12 -3.28
CA LYS A 44 -5.71 -0.24 -4.73
C LYS A 44 -4.59 -1.23 -5.07
N ILE A 45 -3.46 -1.17 -4.37
CA ILE A 45 -2.36 -2.12 -4.59
C ILE A 45 -2.78 -3.53 -4.20
N LYS A 46 -3.54 -3.71 -3.12
CA LYS A 46 -4.06 -5.02 -2.73
C LYS A 46 -4.95 -5.62 -3.81
N GLU A 47 -5.83 -4.83 -4.41
CA GLU A 47 -6.69 -5.25 -5.52
C GLU A 47 -5.88 -5.58 -6.77
N GLU A 48 -4.86 -4.78 -7.08
CA GLU A 48 -3.98 -5.03 -8.22
C GLU A 48 -3.17 -6.32 -8.05
N ILE A 49 -2.64 -6.59 -6.84
CA ILE A 49 -2.01 -7.87 -6.51
C ILE A 49 -3.00 -9.02 -6.66
N ALA A 50 -4.23 -8.88 -6.15
CA ALA A 50 -5.24 -9.92 -6.25
C ALA A 50 -5.60 -10.23 -7.71
N ARG A 51 -5.71 -9.18 -8.55
CA ARG A 51 -5.98 -9.30 -9.98
C ARG A 51 -4.85 -9.99 -10.75
N LEU A 52 -3.60 -9.79 -10.34
CA LEU A 52 -2.42 -10.38 -10.97
C LEU A 52 -2.07 -11.78 -10.45
N ASN A 53 -2.65 -12.16 -9.31
CA ASN A 53 -2.46 -13.46 -8.67
C ASN A 53 -3.59 -14.45 -8.99
N GLY A 54 -4.65 -13.98 -9.66
CA GLY A 54 -5.80 -14.77 -10.10
C GLY A 54 -5.74 -15.15 -11.57
#